data_AF-A0AAC8TIZ9-F1
#
_entry.id   AF-A0AAC8TIZ9-F1
#
_cell.length_a   1.000
_cell.length_b   1.000
_cell.length_c   1.000
_cell.angle_alpha   90.00
_cell.angle_beta   90.00
_cell.angle_gamma   90.00
#
_symmetry.space_group_name_H-M   'P 1'
#
loop_
_entity.id
_entity.type
_entity.pdbx_description
1 polymer ?
#
loop_
_entity_poly.entity_id
_entity_poly.type
_entity_poly.pdbx_seq_one_letter_code
_entity_poly.pdbx_strand_id
1 'polypeptide(L)'
;MSRSTVSLKLMKLMFPLMLGLPAVSAASPILYDDSHPWVSYSGTWTANSGVTGAIYGTQHLTDVAGSSAFIGCQTTPYQSAYFTYYFTTAYNRGKARIQVMEDSAFLPIYDQVIDLYAPGVNRQQSVTVHIPYGGNSYTVWISAEGTKNPASINTFIDIDAVQCF
;
A
#
# COMPACT_ATOMS: atom_id res chain seq x y z
N MET A 1 75.83 -25.50 -20.99
CA MET A 1 74.82 -24.41 -21.06
C MET A 1 73.71 -24.86 -22.00
N SER A 2 72.56 -25.29 -21.46
CA SER A 2 71.35 -25.58 -22.23
C SER A 2 70.23 -24.75 -21.61
N ARG A 3 69.67 -23.82 -22.39
CA ARG A 3 68.62 -22.88 -21.95
C ARG A 3 67.25 -23.53 -22.16
N SER A 4 66.59 -23.86 -21.06
CA SER A 4 65.18 -24.27 -21.06
C SER A 4 64.32 -23.04 -21.35
N THR A 5 63.59 -23.05 -22.46
CA THR A 5 62.64 -21.97 -22.79
C THR A 5 61.25 -22.43 -22.37
N VAL A 6 60.74 -21.81 -21.31
CA VAL A 6 59.35 -21.99 -20.86
C VAL A 6 58.44 -21.28 -21.85
N SER A 7 57.56 -22.02 -22.52
CA SER A 7 56.50 -21.44 -23.35
C SER A 7 55.37 -20.95 -22.44
N LEU A 8 55.20 -19.63 -22.35
CA LEU A 8 54.12 -19.01 -21.61
C LEU A 8 52.83 -19.12 -22.42
N LYS A 9 52.01 -20.13 -22.14
CA LYS A 9 50.65 -20.21 -22.69
C LYS A 9 49.85 -19.01 -22.17
N LEU A 10 49.38 -18.18 -23.11
CA LEU A 10 48.47 -17.06 -22.86
C LEU A 10 47.21 -17.58 -22.15
N MET A 11 47.08 -17.31 -20.84
CA MET A 11 45.87 -17.61 -20.09
C MET A 11 44.84 -16.55 -20.46
N LYS A 12 43.96 -16.86 -21.42
CA LYS A 12 42.75 -16.07 -21.66
C LYS A 12 41.95 -16.07 -20.36
N LEU A 13 41.90 -14.95 -19.65
CA LEU A 13 40.86 -14.69 -18.67
C LEU A 13 39.52 -14.81 -19.41
N MET A 14 38.82 -15.93 -19.20
CA MET A 14 37.40 -16.01 -19.53
C MET A 14 36.68 -15.13 -18.50
N PHE A 15 36.39 -13.89 -18.89
CA PHE A 15 35.33 -13.14 -18.22
C PHE A 15 34.03 -13.92 -18.44
N PRO A 16 33.32 -14.35 -17.38
CA PRO A 16 31.99 -14.88 -17.58
C PRO A 16 31.16 -13.79 -18.24
N LEU A 17 30.46 -14.15 -19.32
CA LEU A 17 29.40 -13.35 -19.90
C LEU A 17 28.39 -13.09 -18.77
N MET A 18 28.45 -11.92 -18.14
CA MET A 18 27.32 -11.42 -17.36
C MET A 18 26.20 -11.23 -18.38
N LEU A 19 25.33 -12.23 -18.54
CA LEU A 19 24.01 -11.98 -19.08
C LEU A 19 23.43 -10.85 -18.24
N GLY A 20 23.29 -9.66 -18.83
CA GLY A 20 22.59 -8.56 -18.20
C GLY A 20 21.22 -9.08 -17.81
N LEU A 21 20.95 -9.15 -16.50
CA LEU A 21 19.60 -9.37 -16.01
C LEU A 21 18.72 -8.33 -16.70
N PRO A 22 17.57 -8.72 -17.29
CA PRO A 22 16.66 -7.73 -17.85
C PRO A 22 16.35 -6.71 -16.76
N ALA A 23 16.47 -5.42 -17.09
CA ALA A 23 16.04 -4.36 -16.20
C ALA A 23 14.57 -4.60 -15.87
N VAL A 24 14.29 -4.94 -14.62
CA VAL A 24 12.93 -5.09 -14.13
C VAL A 24 12.34 -3.67 -14.09
N SER A 25 11.38 -3.39 -14.96
CA SER A 25 10.60 -2.16 -14.88
C SER A 25 9.73 -2.25 -13.64
N ALA A 26 9.99 -1.41 -12.64
CA ALA A 26 9.04 -1.21 -11.55
C ALA A 26 7.74 -0.66 -12.15
N ALA A 27 6.59 -1.18 -11.71
CA ALA A 27 5.31 -0.58 -12.07
C ALA A 27 5.25 0.85 -11.52
N SER A 28 4.64 1.77 -12.28
CA SER A 28 4.38 3.12 -11.76
C SER A 28 3.23 3.05 -10.76
N PRO A 29 3.33 3.74 -9.62
CA PRO A 29 2.27 3.72 -8.63
C PRO A 29 0.99 4.34 -9.21
N ILE A 30 -0.15 3.69 -9.00
CA ILE A 30 -1.46 4.15 -9.46
C ILE A 30 -2.24 4.67 -8.27
N LEU A 31 -2.62 5.94 -8.30
CA LEU A 31 -3.45 6.59 -7.28
C LEU A 31 -4.93 6.47 -7.68
N TYR A 32 -5.73 5.89 -6.80
CA TYR A 32 -7.17 5.81 -6.89
C TYR A 32 -7.79 6.71 -5.83
N ASP A 33 -8.53 7.70 -6.30
CA ASP A 33 -9.38 8.55 -5.46
C ASP A 33 -10.45 7.72 -4.73
N ASP A 34 -10.97 8.21 -3.61
CA ASP A 34 -12.07 7.56 -2.87
C ASP A 34 -13.32 7.32 -3.74
N SER A 35 -13.57 8.18 -4.72
CA SER A 35 -14.70 8.04 -5.63
C SER A 35 -14.42 7.10 -6.82
N HIS A 36 -13.20 6.56 -6.94
CA HIS A 36 -12.81 5.74 -8.07
C HIS A 36 -13.56 4.39 -8.07
N PRO A 37 -14.08 3.90 -9.21
CA PRO A 37 -14.87 2.66 -9.29
C PRO A 37 -14.18 1.35 -8.85
N TRP A 38 -12.86 1.38 -8.66
CA TRP A 38 -12.08 0.24 -8.14
C TRP A 38 -11.93 0.25 -6.61
N VAL A 39 -12.31 1.35 -5.96
CA VAL A 39 -12.49 1.39 -4.50
C VAL A 39 -13.94 1.02 -4.23
N SER A 40 -14.14 -0.17 -3.66
CA SER A 40 -15.47 -0.67 -3.34
C SER A 40 -15.75 -0.50 -1.85
N TYR A 41 -17.01 -0.27 -1.51
CA TYR A 41 -17.44 -0.02 -0.14
C TYR A 41 -18.50 -1.03 0.29
N SER A 42 -18.40 -1.49 1.54
CA SER A 42 -19.38 -2.33 2.23
C SER A 42 -19.75 -1.69 3.56
N GLY A 43 -21.00 -1.87 3.98
CA GLY A 43 -21.57 -1.17 5.12
C GLY A 43 -22.09 0.22 4.76
N THR A 44 -22.07 1.14 5.72
CA THR A 44 -22.61 2.51 5.54
C THR A 44 -21.46 3.49 5.39
N TRP A 45 -21.39 4.17 4.25
CA TRP A 45 -20.41 5.20 3.96
C TRP A 45 -21.09 6.47 3.46
N THR A 46 -20.57 7.61 3.86
CA THR A 46 -21.02 8.92 3.38
C THR A 46 -19.95 9.50 2.47
N ALA A 47 -20.29 9.67 1.19
CA ALA A 47 -19.49 10.46 0.26
C ALA A 47 -19.51 11.93 0.68
N ASN A 48 -18.35 12.58 0.69
CA ASN A 48 -18.23 13.98 1.05
C ASN A 48 -17.37 14.71 0.03
N SER A 49 -17.91 15.79 -0.53
CA SER A 49 -17.29 16.58 -1.58
C SER A 49 -17.04 18.02 -1.12
N GLY A 50 -16.10 18.72 -1.76
CA GLY A 50 -15.74 20.10 -1.36
C GLY A 50 -14.84 20.12 -0.13
N VAL A 51 -14.08 19.05 0.08
CA VAL A 51 -13.23 18.84 1.23
C VAL A 51 -11.86 19.47 0.98
N THR A 52 -11.67 20.70 1.44
CA THR A 52 -10.40 21.43 1.23
C THR A 52 -9.21 20.64 1.76
N GLY A 53 -8.24 20.41 0.88
CA GLY A 53 -6.99 19.71 1.18
C GLY A 53 -7.05 18.18 1.04
N ALA A 54 -8.23 17.60 0.81
CA ALA A 54 -8.31 16.20 0.38
C ALA A 54 -7.83 16.06 -1.07
N ILE A 55 -7.34 14.88 -1.42
CA ILE A 55 -6.99 14.53 -2.81
C ILE A 55 -8.27 14.64 -3.64
N TYR A 56 -8.18 15.38 -4.75
CA TYR A 56 -9.31 15.75 -5.62
C TYR A 56 -10.53 16.40 -4.94
N GLY A 57 -10.42 16.78 -3.66
CA GLY A 57 -11.46 17.47 -2.90
C GLY A 57 -12.60 16.57 -2.41
N THR A 58 -12.40 15.25 -2.40
CA THR A 58 -13.39 14.25 -1.98
C THR A 58 -12.85 13.33 -0.88
N GLN A 59 -13.76 12.71 -0.13
CA GLN A 59 -13.45 11.60 0.77
C GLN A 59 -14.75 10.82 1.07
N HIS A 60 -14.64 9.52 1.34
CA HIS A 60 -15.73 8.72 1.91
C HIS A 60 -15.45 8.49 3.39
N LEU A 61 -16.44 8.74 4.25
CA LEU A 61 -16.30 8.55 5.70
C LEU A 61 -17.38 7.66 6.31
N THR A 62 -17.04 6.99 7.40
CA THR A 62 -17.94 6.17 8.19
C THR A 62 -17.53 6.16 9.66
N ASP A 63 -18.49 6.10 10.57
CA ASP A 63 -18.30 5.78 11.99
C ASP A 63 -18.95 4.43 12.37
N VAL A 64 -19.50 3.71 11.39
CA VAL A 64 -20.20 2.43 11.60
C VAL A 64 -19.19 1.29 11.60
N ALA A 65 -18.97 0.72 12.79
CA ALA A 65 -18.07 -0.42 13.00
C ALA A 65 -18.31 -1.57 12.01
N GLY A 66 -17.24 -2.12 11.44
CA GLY A 66 -17.29 -3.19 10.44
C GLY A 66 -17.59 -2.72 9.01
N SER A 67 -17.92 -1.44 8.79
CA SER A 67 -17.93 -0.88 7.43
C SER A 67 -16.51 -0.88 6.88
N SER A 68 -16.36 -1.27 5.62
CA SER A 68 -15.06 -1.50 4.99
C SER A 68 -14.99 -0.94 3.58
N ALA A 69 -13.84 -0.39 3.23
CA ALA A 69 -13.45 -0.14 1.85
C ALA A 69 -12.46 -1.22 1.40
N PHE A 70 -12.51 -1.64 0.14
CA PHE A 70 -11.58 -2.62 -0.39
C PHE A 70 -11.18 -2.32 -1.84
N ILE A 71 -9.95 -2.69 -2.18
CA ILE A 71 -9.37 -2.53 -3.51
C ILE A 71 -8.46 -3.71 -3.84
N GLY A 72 -8.56 -4.19 -5.08
CA GLY A 72 -7.61 -5.13 -5.65
C GLY A 72 -6.47 -4.39 -6.35
N CYS A 73 -5.23 -4.67 -5.95
CA CYS A 73 -4.02 -4.14 -6.56
C CYS A 73 -3.33 -5.25 -7.35
N GLN A 74 -2.90 -4.94 -8.58
CA GLN A 74 -2.13 -5.84 -9.42
C GLN A 74 -0.64 -5.67 -9.14
N THR A 75 0.10 -6.76 -9.18
CA THR A 75 1.55 -6.78 -8.95
C THR A 75 2.28 -7.45 -10.10
N THR A 76 3.57 -7.18 -10.23
CA THR A 76 4.43 -8.00 -11.09
C THR A 76 4.89 -9.22 -10.29
N PRO A 77 4.77 -10.45 -10.83
CA PRO A 77 5.16 -11.65 -10.11
C PRO A 77 6.59 -11.57 -9.57
N TYR A 78 6.78 -12.02 -8.34
CA TYR A 78 8.08 -12.11 -7.66
C TYR A 78 8.75 -10.76 -7.33
N GLN A 79 7.98 -9.67 -7.33
CA GLN A 79 8.44 -8.36 -6.86
C GLN A 79 7.73 -7.96 -5.57
N SER A 80 8.43 -7.18 -4.74
CA SER A 80 7.79 -6.50 -3.61
C SER A 80 6.82 -5.45 -4.13
N ALA A 81 5.69 -5.32 -3.44
CA ALA A 81 4.65 -4.34 -3.74
C ALA A 81 4.47 -3.38 -2.57
N TYR A 82 3.77 -2.27 -2.80
CA TYR A 82 3.42 -1.34 -1.73
C TYR A 82 1.99 -0.88 -1.88
N PHE A 83 1.35 -0.66 -0.74
CA PHE A 83 0.04 -0.04 -0.67
C PHE A 83 0.13 1.21 0.20
N THR A 84 -0.40 2.33 -0.28
CA THR A 84 -0.51 3.55 0.52
C THR A 84 -1.97 3.92 0.71
N TYR A 85 -2.36 4.12 1.97
CA TYR A 85 -3.67 4.63 2.36
C TYR A 85 -3.53 6.09 2.76
N TYR A 86 -4.25 6.98 2.08
CA TYR A 86 -4.35 8.41 2.39
C TYR A 86 -5.65 8.71 3.14
N PHE A 87 -5.55 9.52 4.19
CA PHE A 87 -6.65 9.84 5.09
C PHE A 87 -6.46 11.18 5.80
N THR A 88 -7.50 11.60 6.49
CA THR A 88 -7.47 12.73 7.42
C THR A 88 -7.30 12.24 8.86
N THR A 89 -6.36 12.84 9.61
CA THR A 89 -6.40 12.75 11.08
C THR A 89 -7.18 13.92 11.66
N ALA A 90 -8.02 13.67 12.66
CA ALA A 90 -8.83 14.72 13.29
C ALA A 90 -9.36 14.32 14.68
N TYR A 91 -9.91 15.30 15.40
CA TYR A 91 -10.36 15.17 16.79
C TYR A 91 -11.58 14.27 16.95
N ASN A 92 -12.24 13.90 15.86
CA ASN A 92 -13.40 13.02 15.82
C ASN A 92 -13.11 11.68 15.12
N ARG A 93 -11.83 11.34 14.92
CA ARG A 93 -11.43 10.11 14.25
C ARG A 93 -11.28 8.94 15.21
N GLY A 94 -11.65 7.76 14.71
CA GLY A 94 -11.48 6.48 15.36
C GLY A 94 -10.26 5.72 14.85
N LYS A 95 -10.32 4.41 14.98
CA LYS A 95 -9.28 3.50 14.52
C LYS A 95 -9.71 2.76 13.26
N ALA A 96 -8.81 2.71 12.29
CA ALA A 96 -8.98 1.93 11.07
C ALA A 96 -8.11 0.67 11.16
N ARG A 97 -8.64 -0.48 10.77
CA ARG A 97 -7.85 -1.68 10.54
C ARG A 97 -7.53 -1.81 9.07
N ILE A 98 -6.28 -2.13 8.76
CA ILE A 98 -5.80 -2.41 7.42
C ILE A 98 -5.43 -3.87 7.36
N GLN A 99 -6.08 -4.61 6.46
CA GLN A 99 -5.78 -6.00 6.18
C GLN A 99 -5.37 -6.16 4.73
N VAL A 100 -4.25 -6.84 4.48
CA VAL A 100 -3.79 -7.19 3.13
C VAL A 100 -3.88 -8.70 2.96
N MET A 101 -4.62 -9.12 1.94
CA MET A 101 -4.81 -10.51 1.56
C MET A 101 -4.13 -10.73 0.20
N GLU A 102 -3.32 -11.77 0.06
CA GLU A 102 -2.96 -12.29 -1.26
C GLU A 102 -4.06 -13.22 -1.77
N ASP A 103 -4.26 -13.30 -3.09
CA ASP A 103 -5.38 -14.04 -3.70
C ASP A 103 -5.50 -15.51 -3.26
N SER A 104 -4.37 -16.15 -2.94
CA SER A 104 -4.33 -17.55 -2.50
C SER A 104 -4.22 -17.73 -0.98
N ALA A 105 -4.21 -16.64 -0.20
CA ALA A 105 -3.99 -16.71 1.25
C ALA A 105 -5.32 -16.85 2.01
N PHE A 106 -5.34 -17.76 2.99
CA PHE A 106 -6.48 -17.92 3.91
C PHE A 106 -6.49 -16.90 5.05
N LEU A 107 -5.34 -16.27 5.33
CA LEU A 107 -5.16 -15.26 6.39
C LEU A 107 -4.48 -14.02 5.80
N PRO A 108 -4.69 -12.84 6.41
CA PRO A 108 -4.01 -11.64 5.97
C PRO A 108 -2.50 -11.74 6.19
N ILE A 109 -1.74 -11.32 5.18
CA ILE A 109 -0.28 -11.17 5.26
C ILE A 109 0.13 -9.90 6.02
N TYR A 110 -0.81 -8.98 6.21
CA TYR A 110 -0.68 -7.78 7.01
C TYR A 110 -2.03 -7.50 7.69
N ASP A 111 -2.04 -7.26 9.00
CA ASP A 111 -3.23 -6.90 9.76
C ASP A 111 -2.82 -5.95 10.88
N GLN A 112 -3.09 -4.66 10.73
CA GLN A 112 -2.74 -3.63 11.72
C GLN A 112 -3.87 -2.65 11.93
N VAL A 113 -3.99 -2.16 13.16
CA VAL A 113 -4.91 -1.09 13.54
C VAL A 113 -4.14 0.21 13.69
N ILE A 114 -4.57 1.26 12.99
CA ILE A 114 -4.02 2.61 13.11
C ILE A 114 -5.03 3.55 13.75
N ASP A 115 -4.55 4.46 14.59
CA ASP A 115 -5.36 5.50 15.22
C ASP A 115 -5.32 6.76 14.36
N LEU A 116 -6.47 7.20 13.85
CA LEU A 116 -6.58 8.39 13.01
C LEU A 116 -6.83 9.65 13.85
N TYR A 117 -6.83 9.54 15.19
CA TYR A 117 -7.00 10.69 16.06
C TYR A 117 -5.83 11.69 15.95
N ALA A 118 -6.19 12.97 15.87
CA ALA A 118 -5.29 14.09 16.17
C ALA A 118 -6.12 15.23 16.79
N PRO A 119 -5.54 16.12 17.63
CA PRO A 119 -6.30 17.22 18.23
C PRO A 119 -6.78 18.26 17.20
N GLY A 120 -6.15 18.33 16.03
CA GLY A 120 -6.54 19.18 14.91
C GLY A 120 -6.76 18.37 13.63
N VAL A 121 -7.28 19.02 12.59
CA VAL A 121 -7.52 18.39 11.29
C VAL A 121 -6.23 18.46 10.45
N ASN A 122 -5.65 17.30 10.12
CA ASN A 122 -4.52 17.21 9.20
C ASN A 122 -4.94 16.38 7.99
N ARG A 123 -4.78 16.94 6.79
CA ARG A 123 -5.13 16.31 5.52
C ARG A 123 -3.95 15.54 4.95
N GLN A 124 -4.22 14.65 3.99
CA GLN A 124 -3.20 13.92 3.22
C GLN A 124 -2.20 13.19 4.13
N GLN A 125 -2.66 12.72 5.28
CA GLN A 125 -1.87 11.82 6.11
C GLN A 125 -1.86 10.46 5.43
N SER A 126 -0.81 9.68 5.62
CA SER A 126 -0.71 8.40 4.94
C SER A 126 0.04 7.35 5.74
N VAL A 127 -0.32 6.09 5.51
CA VAL A 127 0.50 4.94 5.90
C VAL A 127 0.83 4.13 4.65
N THR A 128 2.08 3.71 4.53
CA THR A 128 2.52 2.82 3.45
C THR A 128 2.85 1.46 4.02
N VAL A 129 2.23 0.42 3.46
CA VAL A 129 2.42 -0.98 3.79
C VAL A 129 3.34 -1.60 2.75
N HIS A 130 4.44 -2.19 3.20
CA HIS A 130 5.31 -3.00 2.36
C HIS A 130 4.76 -4.42 2.26
N ILE A 131 4.66 -4.93 1.03
CA ILE A 131 4.16 -6.27 0.72
C ILE A 131 5.35 -7.09 0.21
N PRO A 132 5.94 -7.96 1.05
CA PRO A 132 7.28 -8.51 0.83
C PRO A 132 7.37 -9.44 -0.38
N TYR A 133 6.27 -10.07 -0.81
CA TYR A 133 6.22 -10.94 -1.98
C TYR A 133 4.87 -10.81 -2.66
N GLY A 134 4.72 -9.90 -3.63
CA GLY A 134 3.49 -9.86 -4.41
C GLY A 134 3.32 -11.16 -5.18
N GLY A 135 2.18 -11.82 -4.98
CA GLY A 135 1.65 -12.76 -5.97
C GLY A 135 1.38 -12.05 -7.31
N ASN A 136 0.32 -12.44 -8.02
CA ASN A 136 -0.12 -11.64 -9.17
C ASN A 136 -0.96 -10.43 -8.74
N SER A 137 -1.58 -10.52 -7.56
CA SER A 137 -2.38 -9.48 -6.95
C SER A 137 -2.47 -9.63 -5.44
N TYR A 138 -2.90 -8.54 -4.80
CA TYR A 138 -3.37 -8.52 -3.43
C TYR A 138 -4.63 -7.67 -3.32
N THR A 139 -5.47 -7.98 -2.34
CA THR A 139 -6.62 -7.17 -1.96
C THR A 139 -6.35 -6.51 -0.63
N VAL A 140 -6.62 -5.22 -0.53
CA VAL A 140 -6.55 -4.48 0.73
C VAL A 140 -7.96 -4.19 1.22
N TRP A 141 -8.17 -4.39 2.51
CA TRP A 141 -9.36 -4.00 3.24
C TRP A 141 -8.99 -2.93 4.27
N ILE A 142 -9.74 -1.83 4.28
CA ILE A 142 -9.64 -0.79 5.30
C ILE A 142 -11.00 -0.73 6.00
N SER A 143 -11.07 -1.09 7.28
CA SER A 143 -12.31 -1.22 8.03
C SER A 143 -12.35 -0.34 9.27
N ALA A 144 -13.55 0.14 9.61
CA ALA A 144 -13.79 0.89 10.84
C ALA A 144 -13.86 -0.06 12.04
N GLU A 145 -12.93 0.07 13.00
CA GLU A 145 -12.93 -0.79 14.19
C GLU A 145 -14.07 -0.46 15.17
N GLY A 146 -14.72 0.71 15.04
CA GLY A 146 -15.70 1.19 16.00
C GLY A 146 -15.12 1.58 17.37
N THR A 147 -13.79 1.62 17.49
CA THR A 147 -13.08 2.09 18.68
C THR A 147 -12.28 3.34 18.36
N LYS A 148 -11.92 4.11 19.39
CA LYS A 148 -11.23 5.39 19.24
C LYS A 148 -10.24 5.63 20.37
N ASN A 149 -9.34 6.60 20.15
CA ASN A 149 -8.63 7.24 21.24
C ASN A 149 -9.60 7.80 22.28
N PRO A 150 -9.34 7.69 23.60
CA PRO A 150 -10.18 8.32 24.62
C PRO A 150 -10.40 9.83 24.42
N ALA A 151 -9.40 10.53 23.87
CA ALA A 151 -9.48 11.96 23.60
C ALA A 151 -10.28 12.32 22.34
N SER A 152 -10.55 11.35 21.45
CA SER A 152 -11.39 11.57 20.28
C SER A 152 -12.86 11.69 20.68
N ILE A 153 -13.63 12.54 20.00
CA ILE A 153 -15.06 12.69 20.27
C ILE A 153 -15.93 11.69 19.51
N ASN A 154 -15.38 10.96 18.53
CA ASN A 154 -16.13 10.00 17.71
C ASN A 154 -15.21 8.92 17.08
N THR A 155 -15.77 7.99 16.32
CA THR A 155 -15.09 6.82 15.74
C THR A 155 -14.94 6.90 14.21
N PHE A 156 -15.07 8.10 13.62
CA PHE A 156 -15.00 8.23 12.16
C PHE A 156 -13.65 7.76 11.61
N ILE A 157 -13.68 7.05 10.50
CA ILE A 157 -12.53 6.91 9.59
C ILE A 157 -12.93 7.49 8.24
N ASP A 158 -11.94 7.86 7.42
CA ASP A 158 -12.19 8.30 6.04
C ASP A 158 -11.20 7.66 5.07
N ILE A 159 -11.66 7.43 3.86
CA ILE A 159 -10.82 7.14 2.70
C ILE A 159 -10.76 8.43 1.88
N ASP A 160 -9.55 8.98 1.74
CA ASP A 160 -9.25 10.13 0.85
C ASP A 160 -8.78 9.57 -0.50
N ALA A 161 -7.73 8.75 -0.48
CA ALA A 161 -7.28 8.01 -1.65
C ALA A 161 -6.51 6.76 -1.24
N VAL A 162 -6.28 5.88 -2.19
CA VAL A 162 -5.40 4.72 -2.05
C VAL A 162 -4.45 4.63 -3.23
N GLN A 163 -3.24 4.12 -3.02
CA GLN A 163 -2.26 3.95 -4.07
C GLN A 163 -1.73 2.53 -4.07
N CYS A 164 -1.77 1.89 -5.24
CA CYS A 164 -1.19 0.56 -5.48
C CYS A 164 0.15 0.72 -6.20
N PHE A 165 1.14 -0.05 -5.78
CA PHE A 165 2.45 -0.21 -6.41
C PHE A 165 2.83 -1.69 -6.48
#